data_AF-A0A955KQN1-F1
#
_entry.id   AF-A0A955KQN1-F1
#
_cell.length_a   1.000
_cell.length_b   1.000
_cell.length_c   1.000
_cell.angle_alpha   90.00
_cell.angle_beta   90.00
_cell.angle_gamma   90.00
#
_symmetry.space_group_name_H-M   'P 1'
#
loop_
_entity.id
_entity.type
_entity.pdbx_description
1 polymer ?
#
loop_
_entity_poly.entity_id
_entity_poly.type
_entity_poly.pdbx_seq_one_letter_code
_entity_poly.pdbx_strand_id
1 'polypeptide(L)'
;MYQFNPEDYSDQLVPLLKKLETYKTLSPKELARLVKKHTKTNGDVLSKDEIIRGYRHFAGTHGLAPFSERVVKLVAMKPIRTQSGVSPVTVLTKPFPCPGQCIFCPNDVRMPKSYLADEPGAQRAERNWFDPYLQTYNRLQALHNIGHTVSKTEIIVLGGTWSFYPEAYQIWFIKECFRALNDFGTHDGRDQVLRWYENMSTELKKKNIQRTSEPETNKRSLADHQIDGEAMKKTYNRVISEQYTAPEKLGGFDGYQTATWEELEAAQKENETAAVRCVGLVIETRPDNISEAEVIRVRRLGCTKTQIGVQSLQDEVLDKNKRGHNVAATRKAFKLLRQAGFKVHAHWMANLYGSDVEKDKQDFEGLFSDPDFHPDELKVYPCSLIGSAELMQYYKAGKWHPYSREELAEVLAHVFKATPEYCRLTRVIRDIPSTDIVEGNKLTNFRQIVEKKLKDEGVVVTDIRAREIKNGTFDPKDIEFKVIQYETSVSTEYFLQYVVPEKKVRFVQKRQQHTDDIILGFLRLSIPKEKNFIEELTDAAIVREVHVYGSVVAVGKDSSSKPQHLGLGKKLLDEATRISTQNGFKKLAVISGIGTREYYRMRGFKDGNLYQVKDM
;
A
#
# COMPACT_ATOMS: atom_id res chain seq x y z
N MET A 1 9.17 -13.09 23.66
CA MET A 1 8.21 -12.02 23.33
C MET A 1 7.22 -11.94 24.48
N TYR A 2 7.03 -10.79 25.15
CA TYR A 2 6.11 -10.69 26.30
C TYR A 2 4.68 -10.99 25.82
N GLN A 3 4.12 -12.12 26.23
CA GLN A 3 2.80 -12.56 25.83
C GLN A 3 1.82 -12.05 26.89
N PHE A 4 1.16 -10.93 26.61
CA PHE A 4 0.14 -10.38 27.50
C PHE A 4 -0.99 -11.41 27.68
N ASN A 5 -1.18 -11.90 28.90
CA ASN A 5 -2.29 -12.77 29.27
C ASN A 5 -3.39 -11.94 29.95
N PRO A 6 -4.61 -11.85 29.38
CA PRO A 6 -5.71 -11.09 29.97
C PRO A 6 -6.06 -11.48 31.41
N GLU A 7 -5.88 -12.76 31.78
CA GLU A 7 -6.20 -13.27 33.12
C GLU A 7 -5.37 -12.60 34.21
N ASP A 8 -4.08 -12.37 33.94
CA ASP A 8 -3.14 -11.73 34.87
C ASP A 8 -3.53 -10.28 35.21
N TYR A 9 -4.42 -9.68 34.41
CA TYR A 9 -4.89 -8.30 34.55
C TYR A 9 -6.42 -8.20 34.68
N SER A 10 -7.10 -9.29 35.04
CA SER A 10 -8.57 -9.36 35.14
C SER A 10 -9.15 -8.30 36.08
N ASP A 11 -8.52 -8.06 37.23
CA ASP A 11 -8.93 -7.05 38.23
C ASP A 11 -8.91 -5.61 37.68
N GLN A 12 -8.04 -5.32 36.72
CA GLN A 12 -7.95 -4.00 36.08
C GLN A 12 -8.84 -3.93 34.83
N LEU A 13 -8.84 -5.00 34.03
CA LEU A 13 -9.57 -5.07 32.77
C LEU A 13 -11.08 -5.15 32.97
N VAL A 14 -11.59 -6.07 33.79
CA VAL A 14 -13.03 -6.32 33.91
C VAL A 14 -13.80 -5.06 34.34
N PRO A 15 -13.37 -4.28 35.35
CA PRO A 15 -14.07 -3.04 35.71
C PRO A 15 -14.01 -1.95 34.63
N LEU A 16 -12.88 -1.85 33.92
CA LEU A 16 -12.72 -0.94 32.79
C LEU A 16 -13.69 -1.31 31.65
N LEU A 17 -13.77 -2.59 31.30
CA LEU A 17 -14.61 -3.12 30.24
C LEU A 17 -16.10 -2.94 30.56
N LYS A 18 -16.52 -3.22 31.80
CA LYS A 18 -17.91 -2.96 32.25
C LYS A 18 -18.29 -1.49 32.10
N LYS A 19 -17.38 -0.57 32.44
CA LYS A 19 -17.62 0.87 32.20
C LYS A 19 -17.75 1.18 30.72
N LEU A 20 -16.86 0.63 29.88
CA LEU A 20 -16.90 0.83 28.43
C LEU A 20 -18.23 0.35 27.80
N GLU A 21 -18.83 -0.73 28.29
CA GLU A 21 -20.13 -1.23 27.80
C GLU A 21 -21.26 -0.20 27.94
N THR A 22 -21.19 0.67 28.96
CA THR A 22 -22.21 1.70 29.22
C THR A 22 -22.16 2.88 28.25
N TYR A 23 -21.03 3.10 27.57
CA TYR A 23 -20.86 4.25 26.66
C TYR A 23 -21.38 3.96 25.26
N LYS A 24 -22.32 4.77 24.75
CA LYS A 24 -22.70 4.71 23.32
C LYS A 24 -21.61 5.28 22.41
N THR A 25 -20.97 6.36 22.83
CA THR A 25 -19.83 7.01 22.18
C THR A 25 -18.84 7.50 23.24
N LEU A 26 -17.55 7.60 22.90
CA LEU A 26 -16.52 8.01 23.83
C LEU A 26 -15.43 8.80 23.08
N SER A 27 -15.10 10.01 23.54
CA SER A 27 -14.01 10.78 22.93
C SER A 27 -12.63 10.22 23.33
N PRO A 28 -11.58 10.46 22.53
CA PRO A 28 -10.22 10.02 22.88
C PRO A 28 -9.72 10.53 24.24
N LYS A 29 -10.14 11.74 24.66
CA LYS A 29 -9.77 12.32 25.97
C LYS A 29 -10.48 11.59 27.10
N GLU A 30 -11.75 11.25 26.93
CA GLU A 30 -12.53 10.51 27.93
C GLU A 30 -12.01 9.07 28.07
N LEU A 31 -11.72 8.40 26.96
CA LEU A 31 -11.08 7.10 26.98
C LEU A 31 -9.74 7.15 27.74
N ALA A 32 -8.87 8.11 27.42
CA ALA A 32 -7.58 8.25 28.11
C ALA A 32 -7.76 8.46 29.63
N ARG A 33 -8.74 9.26 30.05
CA ARG A 33 -9.07 9.44 31.48
C ARG A 33 -9.59 8.15 32.10
N LEU A 34 -10.43 7.41 31.39
CA LEU A 34 -11.02 6.17 31.89
C LEU A 34 -9.95 5.09 32.08
N VAL A 35 -9.04 4.93 31.11
CA VAL A 35 -7.94 3.95 31.19
C VAL A 35 -6.96 4.32 32.31
N LYS A 36 -6.65 5.61 32.51
CA LYS A 36 -5.82 6.07 33.63
C LYS A 36 -6.39 5.74 35.02
N LYS A 37 -7.69 5.45 35.14
CA LYS A 37 -8.30 5.01 36.41
C LYS A 37 -8.18 3.50 36.64
N HIS A 38 -7.67 2.75 35.66
CA HIS A 38 -7.55 1.29 35.69
C HIS A 38 -6.16 0.89 35.15
N THR A 39 -5.11 1.38 35.81
CA THR A 39 -3.72 1.07 35.47
C THR A 39 -3.35 -0.34 35.95
N LYS A 40 -2.33 -0.92 35.33
CA LYS A 40 -1.69 -2.16 35.78
C LYS A 40 -1.17 -2.00 37.21
N THR A 41 -0.88 -3.13 37.86
CA THR A 41 -0.34 -3.20 39.23
C THR A 41 0.98 -2.42 39.39
N ASN A 42 1.78 -2.30 38.34
CA ASN A 42 3.03 -1.52 38.32
C ASN A 42 2.83 -0.01 38.02
N GLY A 43 1.59 0.46 37.89
CA GLY A 43 1.26 1.86 37.59
C GLY A 43 1.19 2.20 36.09
N ASP A 44 1.57 1.27 35.21
CA ASP A 44 1.52 1.49 33.76
C ASP A 44 0.07 1.51 33.25
N VAL A 45 -0.17 2.32 32.22
CA VAL A 45 -1.47 2.39 31.56
C VAL A 45 -1.67 1.15 30.68
N LEU A 46 -2.84 0.52 30.77
CA LEU A 46 -3.22 -0.54 29.82
C LEU A 46 -3.22 0.00 28.40
N SER A 47 -2.47 -0.64 27.51
CA SER A 47 -2.49 -0.28 26.09
C SER A 47 -3.84 -0.63 25.48
N LYS A 48 -4.22 0.05 24.40
CA LYS A 48 -5.49 -0.22 23.70
C LYS A 48 -5.60 -1.66 23.21
N ASP A 49 -4.47 -2.24 22.78
CA ASP A 49 -4.35 -3.63 22.37
C ASP A 49 -4.68 -4.57 23.53
N GLU A 50 -4.12 -4.33 24.72
CA GLU A 50 -4.39 -5.09 25.95
C GLU A 50 -5.88 -5.02 26.35
N ILE A 51 -6.48 -3.84 26.25
CA ILE A 51 -7.90 -3.62 26.54
C ILE A 51 -8.78 -4.40 25.55
N ILE A 52 -8.49 -4.36 24.25
CA ILE A 52 -9.29 -5.07 23.23
C ILE A 52 -9.12 -6.59 23.36
N ARG A 53 -7.90 -7.08 23.61
CA ARG A 53 -7.66 -8.51 23.89
C ARG A 53 -8.43 -8.95 25.14
N GLY A 54 -8.34 -8.18 26.21
CA GLY A 54 -9.13 -8.41 27.43
C GLY A 54 -10.63 -8.44 27.15
N TYR A 55 -11.15 -7.52 26.33
CA TYR A 55 -12.56 -7.53 25.97
C TYR A 55 -12.96 -8.78 25.20
N ARG A 56 -12.18 -9.20 24.21
CA ARG A 56 -12.46 -10.42 23.44
C ARG A 56 -12.44 -11.67 24.32
N HIS A 57 -11.51 -11.72 25.27
CA HIS A 57 -11.34 -12.83 26.19
C HIS A 57 -12.47 -12.91 27.22
N PHE A 58 -12.83 -11.78 27.84
CA PHE A 58 -13.82 -11.73 28.90
C PHE A 58 -15.26 -11.48 28.42
N ALA A 59 -15.51 -11.16 27.15
CA ALA A 59 -16.86 -10.94 26.64
C ALA A 59 -17.77 -12.16 26.87
N GLY A 60 -18.98 -11.93 27.38
CA GLY A 60 -19.90 -12.99 27.78
C GLY A 60 -19.54 -13.71 29.07
N THR A 61 -18.45 -13.33 29.75
CA THR A 61 -18.04 -13.84 31.07
C THR A 61 -17.89 -12.69 32.07
N HIS A 62 -17.63 -12.99 33.35
CA HIS A 62 -17.38 -11.98 34.40
C HIS A 62 -18.47 -10.89 34.53
N GLY A 63 -19.69 -11.16 34.08
CA GLY A 63 -20.81 -10.21 34.04
C GLY A 63 -20.71 -9.13 32.95
N LEU A 64 -19.89 -9.33 31.92
CA LEU A 64 -19.89 -8.55 30.68
C LEU A 64 -20.94 -9.10 29.71
N ALA A 65 -21.47 -8.23 28.86
CA ALA A 65 -22.36 -8.67 27.79
C ALA A 65 -21.61 -9.53 26.75
N PRO A 66 -22.32 -10.32 25.93
CA PRO A 66 -21.72 -10.99 24.78
C PRO A 66 -20.97 -10.01 23.87
N PHE A 67 -19.95 -10.52 23.18
CA PHE A 67 -19.03 -9.70 22.40
C PHE A 67 -19.76 -8.71 21.48
N SER A 68 -19.41 -7.42 21.61
CA SER A 68 -19.96 -6.35 20.79
C SER A 68 -18.85 -5.58 20.08
N GLU A 69 -18.90 -5.52 18.75
CA GLU A 69 -17.98 -4.67 17.96
C GLU A 69 -18.00 -3.20 18.40
N ARG A 70 -19.11 -2.73 18.99
CA ARG A 70 -19.23 -1.36 19.49
C ARG A 70 -18.14 -1.03 20.50
N VAL A 71 -17.91 -1.91 21.47
CA VAL A 71 -16.92 -1.66 22.54
C VAL A 71 -15.51 -1.61 21.96
N VAL A 72 -15.20 -2.49 21.00
CA VAL A 72 -13.94 -2.45 20.26
C VAL A 72 -13.77 -1.11 19.53
N LYS A 73 -14.82 -0.60 18.88
CA LYS A 73 -14.80 0.70 18.18
C LYS A 73 -14.59 1.91 19.12
N LEU A 74 -14.99 1.81 20.40
CA LEU A 74 -14.71 2.85 21.40
C LEU A 74 -13.22 2.91 21.76
N VAL A 75 -12.55 1.76 21.81
CA VAL A 75 -11.15 1.63 22.25
C VAL A 75 -10.17 1.79 21.09
N ALA A 76 -10.56 1.37 19.89
CA ALA A 76 -9.74 1.39 18.68
C ALA A 76 -9.02 2.74 18.44
N MET A 77 -7.87 2.70 17.77
CA MET A 77 -7.26 3.94 17.27
C MET A 77 -8.21 4.63 16.27
N LYS A 78 -7.96 5.94 16.03
CA LYS A 78 -8.66 6.84 15.09
C LYS A 78 -9.57 6.10 14.09
N PRO A 79 -10.85 6.51 13.89
CA PRO A 79 -11.75 5.86 12.94
C PRO A 79 -11.00 5.56 11.64
N ILE A 80 -11.06 4.29 11.24
CA ILE A 80 -10.26 3.61 10.24
C ILE A 80 -9.70 4.60 9.19
N ARG A 81 -8.36 4.71 9.06
CA ARG A 81 -7.73 5.54 8.01
C ARG A 81 -8.15 5.09 6.59
N THR A 82 -8.62 3.85 6.44
CA THR A 82 -9.20 3.27 5.23
C THR A 82 -10.71 3.10 5.37
N GLN A 83 -11.49 4.05 4.84
CA GLN A 83 -12.96 4.01 4.93
C GLN A 83 -13.60 2.93 4.04
N SER A 84 -12.82 2.32 3.14
CA SER A 84 -13.24 1.20 2.30
C SER A 84 -13.44 -0.12 3.07
N GLY A 85 -13.02 -0.18 4.34
CA GLY A 85 -13.00 -1.42 5.12
C GLY A 85 -11.93 -2.42 4.67
N VAL A 86 -11.01 -1.99 3.79
CA VAL A 86 -9.85 -2.77 3.36
C VAL A 86 -8.65 -2.45 4.24
N SER A 87 -8.02 -3.48 4.78
CA SER A 87 -6.82 -3.38 5.62
C SER A 87 -5.55 -3.51 4.76
N PRO A 88 -4.68 -2.48 4.69
CA PRO A 88 -3.40 -2.61 3.99
C PRO A 88 -2.41 -3.40 4.84
N VAL A 89 -1.89 -4.48 4.25
CA VAL A 89 -0.83 -5.32 4.83
C VAL A 89 0.40 -5.18 3.96
N THR A 90 1.35 -4.39 4.45
CA THR A 90 2.63 -4.15 3.77
C THR A 90 3.65 -5.18 4.23
N VAL A 91 4.25 -5.87 3.27
CA VAL A 91 5.33 -6.84 3.45
C VAL A 91 6.54 -6.41 2.62
N LEU A 92 7.75 -6.65 3.13
CA LEU A 92 8.98 -6.37 2.40
C LEU A 92 9.66 -7.71 2.04
N THR A 93 10.21 -7.77 0.83
CA THR A 93 11.08 -8.87 0.40
C THR A 93 12.39 -8.87 1.21
N LYS A 94 13.15 -9.95 1.13
CA LYS A 94 14.51 -9.99 1.73
C LYS A 94 15.48 -9.05 0.98
N PRO A 95 16.56 -8.55 1.61
CA PRO A 95 17.62 -7.85 0.89
C PRO A 95 18.14 -8.67 -0.31
N PHE A 96 18.23 -8.04 -1.48
CA PHE A 96 18.63 -8.69 -2.72
C PHE A 96 19.36 -7.69 -3.64
N PRO A 97 20.33 -8.12 -4.47
CA PRO A 97 21.03 -7.22 -5.37
C PRO A 97 20.08 -6.46 -6.29
N CYS A 98 20.34 -5.16 -6.47
CA CYS A 98 19.58 -4.30 -7.36
C CYS A 98 20.36 -4.05 -8.66
N PRO A 99 19.75 -4.12 -9.84
CA PRO A 99 20.42 -3.79 -11.11
C PRO A 99 20.79 -2.32 -11.24
N GLY A 100 20.19 -1.43 -10.43
CA GLY A 100 20.47 0.00 -10.44
C GLY A 100 21.57 0.43 -9.49
N GLN A 101 22.21 1.54 -9.84
CA GLN A 101 23.24 2.19 -9.03
C GLN A 101 22.81 3.61 -8.63
N CYS A 102 21.51 3.80 -8.42
CA CYS A 102 20.92 5.12 -8.21
C CYS A 102 21.62 5.87 -7.08
N ILE A 103 22.11 7.08 -7.36
CA ILE A 103 22.96 7.82 -6.42
C ILE A 103 22.20 8.29 -5.16
N PHE A 104 20.90 8.53 -5.28
CA PHE A 104 20.04 8.98 -4.18
C PHE A 104 19.44 7.84 -3.36
N CYS A 105 19.52 6.58 -3.83
CA CYS A 105 18.94 5.46 -3.11
C CYS A 105 19.76 5.14 -1.85
N PRO A 106 19.12 5.02 -0.68
CA PRO A 106 19.75 4.47 0.50
C PRO A 106 20.41 3.10 0.25
N ASN A 107 21.55 2.89 0.89
CA ASN A 107 22.33 1.65 0.85
C ASN A 107 22.39 0.95 2.22
N ASP A 108 21.30 0.96 2.99
CA ASP A 108 21.24 0.21 4.26
C ASP A 108 21.24 -1.30 3.97
N VAL A 109 22.33 -1.98 4.33
CA VAL A 109 22.56 -3.38 3.98
C VAL A 109 21.69 -4.35 4.80
N ARG A 110 20.95 -3.85 5.80
CA ARG A 110 19.93 -4.63 6.52
C ARG A 110 18.62 -4.75 5.74
N MET A 111 18.41 -3.93 4.72
CA MET A 111 17.13 -3.75 4.04
C MET A 111 17.21 -3.98 2.54
N PRO A 112 16.09 -4.30 1.87
CA PRO A 112 15.97 -4.16 0.43
C PRO A 112 16.34 -2.76 -0.04
N LYS A 113 16.87 -2.66 -1.26
CA LYS A 113 17.33 -1.40 -1.83
C LYS A 113 16.27 -0.30 -1.72
N SER A 114 16.71 0.91 -1.34
CA SER A 114 15.88 2.10 -1.12
C SER A 114 15.08 2.15 0.18
N TYR A 115 15.13 1.12 1.01
CA TYR A 115 14.51 1.09 2.34
C TYR A 115 15.56 1.32 3.42
N LEU A 116 15.12 1.84 4.56
CA LEU A 116 15.94 2.17 5.73
C LEU A 116 15.45 1.36 6.91
N ALA A 117 16.36 0.77 7.69
CA ALA A 117 15.96 -0.14 8.76
C ALA A 117 15.10 0.53 9.83
N ASP A 118 15.27 1.83 10.05
CA ASP A 118 14.54 2.57 11.07
C ASP A 118 13.10 2.95 10.65
N GLU A 119 12.72 2.65 9.40
CA GLU A 119 11.32 2.77 8.97
C GLU A 119 10.43 1.72 9.66
N PRO A 120 9.24 2.07 10.16
CA PRO A 120 8.39 1.13 10.89
C PRO A 120 8.03 -0.13 10.10
N GLY A 121 7.89 -0.04 8.78
CA GLY A 121 7.65 -1.19 7.90
C GLY A 121 8.87 -2.11 7.80
N ALA A 122 10.05 -1.52 7.65
CA ALA A 122 11.34 -2.19 7.58
C ALA A 122 11.68 -2.91 8.88
N GLN A 123 11.56 -2.24 10.04
CA GLN A 123 11.76 -2.87 11.35
C GLN A 123 10.86 -4.08 11.56
N ARG A 124 9.60 -4.00 11.11
CA ARG A 124 8.68 -5.15 11.19
C ARG A 124 9.14 -6.28 10.28
N ALA A 125 9.58 -5.99 9.05
CA ALA A 125 10.05 -7.01 8.14
C ALA A 125 11.29 -7.74 8.69
N GLU A 126 12.27 -6.98 9.20
CA GLU A 126 13.49 -7.55 9.80
C GLU A 126 13.20 -8.44 11.00
N ARG A 127 12.30 -8.02 11.90
CA ARG A 127 11.85 -8.84 13.05
C ARG A 127 11.17 -10.14 12.64
N ASN A 128 10.64 -10.19 11.42
CA ASN A 128 10.00 -11.35 10.83
C ASN A 128 10.90 -12.06 9.82
N TRP A 129 12.23 -11.85 9.87
CA TRP A 129 13.18 -12.48 8.95
C TRP A 129 12.95 -12.19 7.47
N PHE A 130 12.18 -11.15 7.15
CA PHE A 130 11.62 -10.91 5.81
C PHE A 130 10.77 -12.08 5.27
N ASP A 131 10.27 -12.93 6.17
CA ASP A 131 9.40 -14.04 5.82
C ASP A 131 7.97 -13.54 5.53
N PRO A 132 7.41 -13.84 4.36
CA PRO A 132 6.07 -13.40 3.94
C PRO A 132 4.94 -13.90 4.85
N TYR A 133 5.03 -15.14 5.36
CA TYR A 133 4.01 -15.71 6.24
C TYR A 133 4.00 -14.99 7.58
N LEU A 134 5.17 -14.88 8.22
CA LEU A 134 5.32 -14.18 9.50
C LEU A 134 4.90 -12.71 9.41
N GLN A 135 5.36 -12.00 8.37
CA GLN A 135 5.02 -10.59 8.16
C GLN A 135 3.51 -10.39 7.99
N THR A 136 2.87 -11.21 7.16
CA THR A 136 1.43 -11.11 6.88
C THR A 136 0.62 -11.44 8.12
N TYR A 137 0.87 -12.60 8.74
CA TYR A 137 0.11 -13.06 9.91
C TYR A 137 0.25 -12.10 11.09
N ASN A 138 1.48 -11.67 11.42
CA ASN A 138 1.70 -10.74 12.52
C ASN A 138 1.09 -9.36 12.25
N ARG A 139 1.04 -8.91 10.99
CA ARG A 139 0.37 -7.66 10.64
C ARG A 139 -1.14 -7.77 10.77
N LEU A 140 -1.74 -8.88 10.34
CA LEU A 140 -3.16 -9.16 10.55
C LEU A 140 -3.50 -9.20 12.04
N GLN A 141 -2.70 -9.92 12.83
CA GLN A 141 -2.89 -10.01 14.28
C GLN A 141 -2.83 -8.63 14.93
N ALA A 142 -1.84 -7.81 14.57
CA ALA A 142 -1.71 -6.46 15.10
C ALA A 142 -2.94 -5.59 14.75
N LEU A 143 -3.38 -5.59 13.49
CA LEU A 143 -4.57 -4.85 13.03
C LEU A 143 -5.84 -5.34 13.72
N HIS A 144 -6.01 -6.65 13.81
CA HIS A 144 -7.12 -7.28 14.49
C HIS A 144 -7.16 -6.87 15.96
N ASN A 145 -6.04 -6.89 16.67
CA ASN A 145 -5.97 -6.54 18.08
C ASN A 145 -6.26 -5.05 18.36
N ILE A 146 -5.97 -4.16 17.42
CA ILE A 146 -6.34 -2.73 17.57
C ILE A 146 -7.76 -2.42 17.05
N GLY A 147 -8.54 -3.44 16.71
CA GLY A 147 -9.96 -3.31 16.36
C GLY A 147 -10.25 -2.97 14.90
N HIS A 148 -9.26 -3.11 14.00
CA HIS A 148 -9.48 -2.94 12.57
C HIS A 148 -10.12 -4.18 11.95
N THR A 149 -10.97 -3.98 10.94
CA THR A 149 -11.54 -5.08 10.15
C THR A 149 -10.47 -5.68 9.25
N VAL A 150 -10.23 -6.98 9.38
CA VAL A 150 -9.21 -7.71 8.60
C VAL A 150 -9.80 -8.65 7.54
N SER A 151 -11.13 -8.73 7.42
CA SER A 151 -11.79 -9.65 6.47
C SER A 151 -11.51 -9.35 4.99
N LYS A 152 -11.05 -8.13 4.68
CA LYS A 152 -10.61 -7.72 3.35
C LYS A 152 -9.25 -7.05 3.47
N THR A 153 -8.28 -7.57 2.75
CA THR A 153 -6.89 -7.15 2.84
C THR A 153 -6.34 -6.80 1.46
N GLU A 154 -5.58 -5.70 1.38
CA GLU A 154 -4.72 -5.40 0.24
C GLU A 154 -3.27 -5.70 0.65
N ILE A 155 -2.66 -6.70 0.03
CA ILE A 155 -1.24 -7.02 0.22
C ILE A 155 -0.42 -6.03 -0.60
N ILE A 156 0.58 -5.41 0.01
CA ILE A 156 1.51 -4.49 -0.66
C ILE A 156 2.93 -5.03 -0.49
N VAL A 157 3.49 -5.55 -1.57
CA VAL A 157 4.86 -6.06 -1.60
C VAL A 157 5.82 -4.93 -1.98
N LEU A 158 6.74 -4.64 -1.07
CA LEU A 158 7.75 -3.59 -1.18
C LEU A 158 9.16 -4.19 -1.32
N GLY A 159 10.05 -3.46 -1.97
CA GLY A 159 11.45 -3.87 -2.21
C GLY A 159 12.07 -3.30 -3.49
N GLY A 160 11.29 -2.56 -4.29
CA GLY A 160 11.76 -1.79 -5.44
C GLY A 160 12.26 -2.58 -6.66
N THR A 161 12.48 -3.89 -6.54
CA THR A 161 13.17 -4.72 -7.55
C THR A 161 12.51 -6.08 -7.76
N TRP A 162 11.20 -6.20 -7.48
CA TRP A 162 10.46 -7.47 -7.53
C TRP A 162 10.82 -8.35 -8.72
N SER A 163 10.77 -7.77 -9.93
CA SER A 163 10.99 -8.47 -11.20
C SER A 163 12.41 -9.05 -11.37
N PHE A 164 13.35 -8.77 -10.47
CA PHE A 164 14.72 -9.28 -10.50
C PHE A 164 14.98 -10.42 -9.51
N TYR A 165 14.02 -10.72 -8.62
CA TYR A 165 14.09 -11.91 -7.78
C TYR A 165 13.88 -13.18 -8.62
N PRO A 166 14.47 -14.33 -8.22
CA PRO A 166 14.20 -15.60 -8.88
C PRO A 166 12.70 -15.92 -8.88
N GLU A 167 12.19 -16.48 -9.99
CA GLU A 167 10.76 -16.80 -10.14
C GLU A 167 10.24 -17.69 -9.01
N ALA A 168 10.98 -18.74 -8.65
CA ALA A 168 10.62 -19.63 -7.54
C ALA A 168 10.43 -18.89 -6.19
N TYR A 169 11.26 -17.87 -5.94
CA TYR A 169 11.13 -17.01 -4.74
C TYR A 169 9.89 -16.13 -4.83
N GLN A 170 9.60 -15.54 -6.00
CA GLN A 170 8.41 -14.72 -6.21
C GLN A 170 7.13 -15.53 -5.95
N ILE A 171 7.04 -16.74 -6.51
CA ILE A 171 5.90 -17.65 -6.33
C ILE A 171 5.76 -18.02 -4.86
N TRP A 172 6.84 -18.48 -4.22
CA TRP A 172 6.87 -18.79 -2.79
C TRP A 172 6.41 -17.61 -1.94
N PHE A 173 6.94 -16.42 -2.22
CA PHE A 173 6.67 -15.24 -1.41
C PHE A 173 5.17 -14.89 -1.41
N ILE A 174 4.55 -14.93 -2.60
CA ILE A 174 3.12 -14.67 -2.73
C ILE A 174 2.29 -15.82 -2.16
N LYS A 175 2.68 -17.08 -2.38
CA LYS A 175 1.99 -18.26 -1.85
C LYS A 175 1.93 -18.22 -0.32
N GLU A 176 3.03 -17.86 0.33
CA GLU A 176 3.11 -17.74 1.78
C GLU A 176 2.34 -16.54 2.33
N CYS A 177 2.21 -15.45 1.56
CA CYS A 177 1.25 -14.39 1.90
C CYS A 177 -0.18 -14.95 1.90
N PHE A 178 -0.59 -15.66 0.85
CA PHE A 178 -1.92 -16.28 0.78
C PHE A 178 -2.14 -17.32 1.88
N ARG A 179 -1.14 -18.16 2.17
CA ARG A 179 -1.19 -19.14 3.28
C ARG A 179 -1.48 -18.43 4.60
N ALA A 180 -0.79 -17.33 4.90
CA ALA A 180 -1.04 -16.56 6.11
C ALA A 180 -2.45 -15.93 6.17
N LEU A 181 -3.04 -15.56 5.03
CA LEU A 181 -4.42 -15.07 4.97
C LEU A 181 -5.43 -16.22 5.21
N ASN A 182 -5.18 -17.39 4.63
CA ASN A 182 -6.06 -18.56 4.74
C ASN A 182 -6.04 -19.15 6.16
N ASP A 183 -4.85 -19.22 6.76
CA ASP A 183 -4.62 -19.72 8.12
C ASP A 183 -5.20 -18.79 9.20
N PHE A 184 -5.34 -17.49 8.92
CA PHE A 184 -5.67 -16.52 9.96
C PHE A 184 -7.03 -16.79 10.62
N GLY A 185 -6.99 -17.20 11.90
CA GLY A 185 -8.17 -17.54 12.70
C GLY A 185 -8.53 -19.03 12.70
N THR A 186 -7.83 -19.86 11.93
CA THR A 186 -8.04 -21.32 11.86
C THR A 186 -6.79 -22.10 12.27
N HIS A 187 -5.61 -21.66 11.85
CA HIS A 187 -4.32 -22.27 12.14
C HIS A 187 -3.25 -21.19 12.38
N ASP A 188 -2.33 -21.41 13.32
CA ASP A 188 -1.20 -20.50 13.55
C ASP A 188 0.11 -21.24 13.34
N GLY A 189 0.67 -21.13 12.12
CA GLY A 189 1.90 -21.80 11.71
C GLY A 189 3.17 -21.05 12.08
N ARG A 190 3.09 -19.92 12.81
CA ARG A 190 4.25 -19.03 13.02
C ARG A 190 5.39 -19.73 13.75
N ASP A 191 5.11 -20.56 14.74
CA ASP A 191 6.14 -21.25 15.51
C ASP A 191 6.95 -22.24 14.66
N GLN A 192 6.32 -22.88 13.66
CA GLN A 192 7.02 -23.78 12.75
C GLN A 192 8.00 -23.01 11.86
N VAL A 193 7.54 -21.87 11.31
CA VAL A 193 8.38 -21.00 10.48
C VAL A 193 9.54 -20.41 11.31
N LEU A 194 9.27 -19.95 12.54
CA LEU A 194 10.30 -19.42 13.44
C LEU A 194 11.39 -20.46 13.75
N ARG A 195 11.02 -21.70 14.08
CA ARG A 195 11.99 -22.79 14.32
C ARG A 195 12.91 -23.02 13.13
N TRP A 196 12.37 -22.91 11.91
CA TRP A 196 13.19 -23.04 10.70
C TRP A 196 14.24 -21.91 10.61
N TYR A 197 13.85 -20.65 10.84
CA TYR A 197 14.78 -19.52 10.82
C TYR A 197 15.79 -19.55 11.98
N GLU A 198 15.41 -20.05 13.15
CA GLU A 198 16.32 -20.26 14.28
C GLU A 198 17.40 -21.30 13.96
N ASN A 199 17.03 -22.39 13.28
CA ASN A 199 17.97 -23.38 12.79
C ASN A 199 18.90 -22.79 11.72
N MET A 200 18.35 -22.07 10.73
CA MET A 200 19.14 -21.36 9.71
C MET A 200 20.14 -20.39 10.37
N SER A 201 19.69 -19.62 11.37
CA SER A 201 20.54 -18.69 12.12
C SER A 201 21.72 -19.39 12.78
N THR A 202 21.46 -20.55 13.38
CA THR A 202 22.48 -21.36 14.04
C THR A 202 23.52 -21.88 13.04
N GLU A 203 23.08 -22.36 11.87
CA GLU A 203 23.99 -22.82 10.82
C GLU A 203 24.80 -21.69 10.19
N LEU A 204 24.20 -20.52 9.95
CA LEU A 204 24.92 -19.34 9.46
C LEU A 204 25.96 -18.86 10.47
N LYS A 205 25.64 -18.91 11.77
CA LYS A 205 26.58 -18.54 12.83
C LYS A 205 27.84 -19.40 12.83
N LYS A 206 27.75 -20.70 12.51
CA LYS A 206 28.92 -21.59 12.33
C LYS A 206 29.85 -21.14 11.20
N LYS A 207 29.31 -20.39 10.22
CA LYS A 207 30.04 -19.80 9.09
C LYS A 207 30.43 -18.34 9.33
N ASN A 208 30.41 -17.87 10.59
CA ASN A 208 30.67 -16.47 10.99
C ASN A 208 29.71 -15.43 10.38
N ILE A 209 28.49 -15.84 10.05
CA ILE A 209 27.46 -14.94 9.52
C ILE A 209 26.35 -14.83 10.55
N GLN A 210 26.18 -13.64 11.13
CA GLN A 210 25.17 -13.39 12.14
C GLN A 210 23.95 -12.73 11.51
N ARG A 211 22.84 -13.46 11.52
CA ARG A 211 21.51 -12.99 11.12
C ARG A 211 20.49 -13.42 12.17
N THR A 212 19.70 -12.48 12.68
CA THR A 212 18.68 -12.73 13.71
C THR A 212 17.37 -11.97 13.38
N SER A 213 16.31 -12.25 14.12
CA SER A 213 15.09 -11.42 14.17
C SER A 213 15.24 -10.18 15.07
N GLU A 214 16.42 -9.94 15.66
CA GLU A 214 16.64 -8.85 16.61
C GLU A 214 17.38 -7.70 15.92
N PRO A 215 16.70 -6.57 15.59
CA PRO A 215 17.29 -5.48 14.80
C PRO A 215 18.57 -4.90 15.40
N GLU A 216 18.66 -4.78 16.73
CA GLU A 216 19.86 -4.25 17.40
C GLU A 216 21.06 -5.21 17.33
N THR A 217 20.79 -6.51 17.20
CA THR A 217 21.84 -7.50 16.99
C THR A 217 22.34 -7.44 15.55
N ASN A 218 21.44 -7.37 14.57
CA ASN A 218 21.81 -7.19 13.16
C ASN A 218 22.52 -5.85 12.91
N LYS A 219 22.09 -4.77 13.59
CA LYS A 219 22.75 -3.46 13.53
C LYS A 219 24.21 -3.54 13.95
N ARG A 220 24.50 -4.27 15.03
CA ARG A 220 25.86 -4.49 15.53
C ARG A 220 26.66 -5.41 14.62
N SER A 221 26.10 -6.53 14.16
CA SER A 221 26.82 -7.49 13.32
C SER A 221 27.15 -6.96 11.93
N LEU A 222 26.28 -6.11 11.37
CA LEU A 222 26.47 -5.53 10.04
C LEU A 222 27.09 -4.13 10.08
N ALA A 223 27.53 -3.62 11.24
CA ALA A 223 28.08 -2.27 11.38
C ALA A 223 29.26 -2.02 10.41
N ASP A 224 30.22 -2.94 10.32
CA ASP A 224 31.40 -2.85 9.43
C ASP A 224 31.07 -3.09 7.93
N HIS A 225 29.83 -3.49 7.67
CA HIS A 225 29.28 -3.73 6.34
C HIS A 225 28.38 -2.59 5.86
N GLN A 226 27.99 -1.67 6.76
CA GLN A 226 27.19 -0.51 6.37
C GLN A 226 27.94 0.37 5.38
N ILE A 227 27.18 0.93 4.46
CA ILE A 227 27.73 1.73 3.38
C ILE A 227 27.71 3.19 3.80
N ASP A 228 28.90 3.79 3.76
CA ASP A 228 29.09 5.23 3.89
C ASP A 228 29.00 5.84 2.48
N GLY A 229 28.01 6.73 2.29
CA GLY A 229 27.72 7.37 1.02
C GLY A 229 28.77 8.37 0.57
N GLU A 230 29.62 8.88 1.47
CA GLU A 230 30.76 9.72 1.12
C GLU A 230 31.96 8.87 0.70
N ALA A 231 32.32 7.86 1.50
CA ALA A 231 33.52 7.09 1.24
C ALA A 231 33.33 6.03 0.14
N MET A 232 32.12 5.47 0.00
CA MET A 232 31.72 4.47 -1.00
C MET A 232 32.72 3.29 -1.16
N LYS A 233 33.37 2.87 -0.06
CA LYS A 233 34.39 1.80 -0.07
C LYS A 233 33.86 0.42 -0.47
N LYS A 234 32.55 0.19 -0.29
CA LYS A 234 31.83 -1.04 -0.64
C LYS A 234 30.54 -0.66 -1.37
N THR A 235 30.06 -1.55 -2.25
CA THR A 235 28.77 -1.38 -2.92
C THR A 235 27.69 -2.23 -2.25
N TYR A 236 26.43 -1.79 -2.34
CA TYR A 236 25.28 -2.50 -1.78
C TYR A 236 25.21 -3.94 -2.29
N ASN A 237 25.27 -4.13 -3.61
CA ASN A 237 25.19 -5.46 -4.21
C ASN A 237 26.29 -6.40 -3.72
N ARG A 238 27.52 -5.90 -3.55
CA ARG A 238 28.63 -6.71 -3.04
C ARG A 238 28.33 -7.22 -1.63
N VAL A 239 27.94 -6.31 -0.72
CA VAL A 239 27.62 -6.68 0.66
C VAL A 239 26.42 -7.63 0.72
N ILE A 240 25.35 -7.34 -0.02
CA ILE A 240 24.18 -8.24 -0.07
C ILE A 240 24.54 -9.60 -0.64
N SER A 241 25.41 -9.67 -1.65
CA SER A 241 25.85 -10.95 -2.18
C SER A 241 26.62 -11.78 -1.15
N GLU A 242 27.57 -11.15 -0.46
CA GLU A 242 28.43 -11.78 0.56
C GLU A 242 27.65 -12.19 1.84
N GLN A 243 26.69 -11.37 2.28
CA GLN A 243 25.98 -11.57 3.56
C GLN A 243 24.62 -12.28 3.41
N TYR A 244 24.01 -12.24 2.23
CA TYR A 244 22.68 -12.82 1.98
C TYR A 244 22.68 -13.93 0.94
N THR A 245 22.89 -13.60 -0.32
CA THR A 245 22.58 -14.55 -1.41
C THR A 245 23.54 -15.74 -1.49
N ALA A 246 24.86 -15.53 -1.35
CA ALA A 246 25.83 -16.61 -1.45
C ALA A 246 25.77 -17.57 -0.24
N PRO A 247 25.67 -17.09 1.01
CA PRO A 247 25.48 -17.96 2.17
C PRO A 247 24.19 -18.78 2.12
N GLU A 248 23.09 -18.19 1.66
CA GLU A 248 21.81 -18.89 1.49
C GLU A 248 21.92 -20.04 0.50
N LYS A 249 22.52 -19.78 -0.66
CA LYS A 249 22.76 -20.79 -1.70
C LYS A 249 23.70 -21.90 -1.22
N LEU A 250 24.83 -21.55 -0.60
CA LEU A 250 25.80 -22.53 -0.07
C LEU A 250 25.28 -23.30 1.15
N GLY A 251 24.26 -22.77 1.83
CA GLY A 251 23.57 -23.43 2.94
C GLY A 251 22.34 -24.23 2.53
N GLY A 252 21.91 -24.15 1.26
CA GLY A 252 20.66 -24.77 0.79
C GLY A 252 19.39 -24.13 1.35
N PHE A 253 19.47 -22.92 1.90
CA PHE A 253 18.35 -22.22 2.53
C PHE A 253 17.39 -21.62 1.49
N ASP A 254 17.88 -21.35 0.29
CA ASP A 254 17.06 -20.98 -0.86
C ASP A 254 16.07 -22.08 -1.25
N GLY A 255 16.38 -23.35 -0.98
CA GLY A 255 15.47 -24.48 -1.15
C GLY A 255 14.20 -24.43 -0.28
N TYR A 256 14.18 -23.66 0.82
CA TYR A 256 12.95 -23.40 1.58
C TYR A 256 12.10 -22.29 0.94
N GLN A 257 12.74 -21.38 0.21
CA GLN A 257 12.12 -20.19 -0.36
C GLN A 257 11.72 -20.41 -1.82
N THR A 258 11.12 -21.57 -2.09
CA THR A 258 10.68 -22.03 -3.40
C THR A 258 9.24 -22.53 -3.31
N ALA A 259 8.48 -22.34 -4.39
CA ALA A 259 7.15 -22.92 -4.56
C ALA A 259 6.86 -23.06 -6.06
N THR A 260 5.93 -23.94 -6.36
CA THR A 260 5.40 -24.19 -7.70
C THR A 260 4.16 -23.33 -7.98
N TRP A 261 3.81 -23.17 -9.25
CA TRP A 261 2.60 -22.45 -9.63
C TRP A 261 1.35 -23.14 -9.11
N GLU A 262 1.33 -24.48 -9.11
CA GLU A 262 0.23 -25.31 -8.63
C GLU A 262 -0.04 -25.06 -7.14
N GLU A 263 1.02 -24.97 -6.31
CA GLU A 263 0.89 -24.65 -4.89
C GLU A 263 0.34 -23.24 -4.64
N LEU A 264 0.79 -22.26 -5.43
CA LEU A 264 0.28 -20.90 -5.35
C LEU A 264 -1.19 -20.82 -5.78
N GLU A 265 -1.54 -21.43 -6.90
CA GLU A 265 -2.91 -21.43 -7.44
C GLU A 265 -3.89 -22.12 -6.48
N ALA A 266 -3.47 -23.20 -5.80
CA ALA A 266 -4.24 -23.83 -4.74
C ALA A 266 -4.49 -22.87 -3.56
N ALA A 267 -3.46 -22.17 -3.08
CA ALA A 267 -3.59 -21.19 -2.00
C ALA A 267 -4.48 -19.99 -2.40
N GLN A 268 -4.38 -19.54 -3.65
CA GLN A 268 -5.29 -18.52 -4.20
C GLN A 268 -6.73 -19.01 -4.24
N LYS A 269 -6.96 -20.25 -4.70
CA LYS A 269 -8.31 -20.82 -4.81
C LYS A 269 -9.00 -20.90 -3.45
N GLU A 270 -8.28 -21.34 -2.43
CA GLU A 270 -8.76 -21.33 -1.04
C GLU A 270 -9.11 -19.90 -0.56
N ASN A 271 -8.28 -18.91 -0.93
CA ASN A 271 -8.46 -17.52 -0.49
C ASN A 271 -9.73 -16.84 -1.05
N GLU A 272 -10.28 -17.34 -2.16
CA GLU A 272 -11.52 -16.79 -2.75
C GLU A 272 -12.67 -16.73 -1.73
N THR A 273 -12.72 -17.71 -0.82
CA THR A 273 -13.76 -17.88 0.21
C THR A 273 -13.23 -17.82 1.64
N ALA A 274 -11.95 -17.55 1.86
CA ALA A 274 -11.35 -17.46 3.19
C ALA A 274 -11.97 -16.34 4.05
N ALA A 275 -11.84 -16.45 5.37
CA ALA A 275 -12.32 -15.43 6.31
C ALA A 275 -11.60 -14.07 6.11
N VAL A 276 -10.32 -14.12 5.76
CA VAL A 276 -9.49 -12.97 5.37
C VAL A 276 -9.17 -13.06 3.88
N ARG A 277 -9.79 -12.18 3.09
CA ARG A 277 -9.68 -12.22 1.62
C ARG A 277 -8.68 -11.20 1.10
N CYS A 278 -7.81 -11.64 0.18
CA CYS A 278 -6.93 -10.77 -0.60
C CYS A 278 -7.74 -10.06 -1.70
N VAL A 279 -8.23 -8.86 -1.41
CA VAL A 279 -9.03 -8.08 -2.36
C VAL A 279 -8.18 -7.23 -3.31
N GLY A 280 -6.87 -7.18 -3.07
CA GLY A 280 -5.90 -6.54 -3.95
C GLY A 280 -4.49 -7.00 -3.60
N LEU A 281 -3.65 -7.14 -4.61
CA LEU A 281 -2.23 -7.40 -4.47
C LEU A 281 -1.47 -6.34 -5.26
N VAL A 282 -0.52 -5.69 -4.60
CA VAL A 282 0.29 -4.60 -5.15
C VAL A 282 1.75 -5.02 -5.17
N ILE A 283 2.41 -4.87 -6.31
CA ILE A 283 3.83 -5.18 -6.48
C ILE A 283 4.61 -3.94 -6.91
N GLU A 284 5.69 -3.63 -6.20
CA GLU A 284 6.63 -2.56 -6.54
C GLU A 284 7.80 -3.09 -7.37
N THR A 285 8.05 -2.45 -8.52
CA THR A 285 9.15 -2.84 -9.40
C THR A 285 9.67 -1.68 -10.25
N ARG A 286 10.70 -1.97 -11.05
CA ARG A 286 11.31 -1.04 -11.99
C ARG A 286 10.70 -1.23 -13.39
N PRO A 287 10.62 -0.15 -14.19
CA PRO A 287 10.07 -0.24 -15.55
C PRO A 287 10.92 -1.08 -16.51
N ASP A 288 12.24 -1.18 -16.29
CA ASP A 288 13.21 -1.83 -17.18
C ASP A 288 13.09 -3.35 -17.29
N ASN A 289 12.26 -4.01 -16.47
CA ASN A 289 11.99 -5.44 -16.60
C ASN A 289 10.51 -5.77 -16.87
N ILE A 290 9.72 -4.79 -17.33
CA ILE A 290 8.33 -5.01 -17.72
C ILE A 290 8.26 -5.41 -19.20
N SER A 291 8.15 -6.72 -19.43
CA SER A 291 7.84 -7.36 -20.71
C SER A 291 6.43 -7.95 -20.68
N GLU A 292 5.87 -8.34 -21.83
CA GLU A 292 4.57 -9.03 -21.89
C GLU A 292 4.54 -10.28 -20.99
N ALA A 293 5.62 -11.08 -21.02
CA ALA A 293 5.77 -12.26 -20.17
C ALA A 293 5.80 -11.90 -18.67
N GLU A 294 6.49 -10.83 -18.29
CA GLU A 294 6.48 -10.36 -16.89
C GLU A 294 5.09 -9.85 -16.47
N VAL A 295 4.38 -9.13 -17.35
CA VAL A 295 3.02 -8.65 -17.06
C VAL A 295 2.07 -9.84 -16.82
N ILE A 296 2.15 -10.87 -17.66
CA ILE A 296 1.38 -12.11 -17.50
C ILE A 296 1.75 -12.82 -16.20
N ARG A 297 3.05 -12.96 -15.89
CA ARG A 297 3.54 -13.58 -14.65
C ARG A 297 3.05 -12.84 -13.41
N VAL A 298 3.21 -11.53 -13.38
CA VAL A 298 2.73 -10.66 -12.29
C VAL A 298 1.22 -10.77 -12.15
N ARG A 299 0.47 -10.87 -13.25
CA ARG A 299 -0.99 -11.10 -13.20
C ARG A 299 -1.33 -12.47 -12.61
N ARG A 300 -0.62 -13.53 -13.00
CA ARG A 300 -0.80 -14.91 -12.48
C ARG A 300 -0.56 -15.01 -10.97
N LEU A 301 0.34 -14.20 -10.41
CA LEU A 301 0.51 -14.05 -8.96
C LEU A 301 -0.75 -13.49 -8.24
N GLY A 302 -1.72 -12.97 -8.98
CA GLY A 302 -2.94 -12.35 -8.45
C GLY A 302 -2.85 -10.81 -8.35
N CYS A 303 -1.78 -10.21 -8.85
CA CYS A 303 -1.53 -8.76 -8.75
C CYS A 303 -2.56 -7.96 -9.54
N THR A 304 -3.07 -6.87 -8.96
CA THR A 304 -4.06 -5.97 -9.59
C THR A 304 -3.58 -4.52 -9.70
N LYS A 305 -2.43 -4.20 -9.10
CA LYS A 305 -1.81 -2.88 -9.11
C LYS A 305 -0.29 -3.00 -9.13
N THR A 306 0.37 -2.25 -9.99
CA THR A 306 1.84 -2.15 -9.99
C THR A 306 2.28 -0.78 -9.52
N GLN A 307 3.35 -0.74 -8.74
CA GLN A 307 4.06 0.47 -8.36
C GLN A 307 5.33 0.59 -9.19
N ILE A 308 5.40 1.61 -10.06
CA ILE A 308 6.51 1.79 -11.00
C ILE A 308 7.38 2.97 -10.56
N GLY A 309 8.66 2.68 -10.33
CA GLY A 309 9.68 3.66 -9.99
C GLY A 309 10.12 4.53 -11.18
N VAL A 310 9.25 5.42 -11.65
CA VAL A 310 9.47 6.38 -12.77
C VAL A 310 10.58 7.38 -12.45
N GLN A 311 10.46 8.02 -11.28
CA GLN A 311 11.32 9.08 -10.76
C GLN A 311 11.25 10.39 -11.55
N SER A 312 11.59 10.37 -12.85
CA SER A 312 11.55 11.55 -13.72
C SER A 312 11.21 11.13 -15.16
N LEU A 313 10.64 12.06 -15.93
CA LEU A 313 10.40 11.95 -17.37
C LEU A 313 11.49 12.61 -18.23
N GLN A 314 12.66 12.89 -17.66
CA GLN A 314 13.82 13.47 -18.34
C GLN A 314 15.02 12.51 -18.31
N ASP A 315 15.42 12.00 -19.48
CA ASP A 315 16.55 11.06 -19.58
C ASP A 315 17.86 11.65 -19.02
N GLU A 316 18.12 12.95 -19.23
CA GLU A 316 19.30 13.61 -18.66
C GLU A 316 19.34 13.53 -17.12
N VAL A 317 18.19 13.70 -16.46
CA VAL A 317 18.07 13.58 -15.00
C VAL A 317 18.24 12.13 -14.58
N LEU A 318 17.60 11.18 -15.27
CA LEU A 318 17.72 9.74 -14.97
C LEU A 318 19.17 9.24 -15.09
N ASP A 319 19.89 9.68 -16.12
CA ASP A 319 21.28 9.32 -16.40
C ASP A 319 22.22 9.92 -15.35
N LYS A 320 22.09 11.23 -15.05
CA LYS A 320 22.85 11.89 -13.98
C LYS A 320 22.67 11.21 -12.62
N ASN A 321 21.49 10.64 -12.37
CA ASN A 321 21.19 9.92 -11.13
C ASN A 321 21.48 8.42 -11.20
N LYS A 322 22.05 7.91 -12.31
CA LYS A 322 22.39 6.49 -12.52
C LYS A 322 21.20 5.54 -12.28
N ARG A 323 20.01 5.93 -12.74
CA ARG A 323 18.77 5.17 -12.52
C ARG A 323 18.84 3.75 -13.11
N GLY A 324 19.55 3.60 -14.21
CA GLY A 324 19.72 2.35 -14.96
C GLY A 324 18.56 2.03 -15.90
N HIS A 325 17.71 3.01 -16.22
CA HIS A 325 16.71 2.95 -17.28
C HIS A 325 16.39 4.36 -17.79
N ASN A 326 15.74 4.44 -18.94
CA ASN A 326 15.32 5.67 -19.59
C ASN A 326 13.78 5.80 -19.62
N VAL A 327 13.29 6.94 -20.10
CA VAL A 327 11.87 7.25 -20.23
C VAL A 327 11.16 6.28 -21.18
N ALA A 328 11.84 5.81 -22.23
CA ALA A 328 11.28 4.83 -23.16
C ALA A 328 10.92 3.50 -22.49
N ALA A 329 11.75 3.02 -21.54
CA ALA A 329 11.41 1.85 -20.73
C ALA A 329 10.16 2.10 -19.87
N THR A 330 10.02 3.31 -19.30
CA THR A 330 8.82 3.70 -18.55
C THR A 330 7.57 3.72 -19.44
N ARG A 331 7.63 4.32 -20.64
CA ARG A 331 6.52 4.33 -21.61
C ARG A 331 6.07 2.91 -21.94
N LYS A 332 7.03 2.03 -22.28
CA LYS A 332 6.76 0.62 -22.57
C LYS A 332 6.07 -0.07 -21.39
N ALA A 333 6.56 0.13 -20.17
CA ALA A 333 5.99 -0.47 -18.98
C ALA A 333 4.53 -0.02 -18.78
N PHE A 334 4.25 1.28 -18.88
CA PHE A 334 2.90 1.84 -18.73
C PHE A 334 1.93 1.30 -19.78
N LYS A 335 2.35 1.28 -21.05
CA LYS A 335 1.58 0.70 -22.16
C LYS A 335 1.18 -0.75 -21.86
N LEU A 336 2.15 -1.62 -21.58
CA LEU A 336 1.89 -3.04 -21.35
C LEU A 336 1.00 -3.28 -20.12
N LEU A 337 1.25 -2.55 -19.03
CA LEU A 337 0.46 -2.66 -17.80
C LEU A 337 -0.99 -2.20 -18.00
N ARG A 338 -1.19 -1.10 -18.73
CA ARG A 338 -2.52 -0.57 -19.04
C ARG A 338 -3.30 -1.50 -19.95
N GLN A 339 -2.67 -2.03 -21.01
CA GLN A 339 -3.28 -3.04 -21.89
C GLN A 339 -3.72 -4.29 -21.12
N ALA A 340 -2.93 -4.73 -20.12
CA ALA A 340 -3.30 -5.85 -19.25
C ALA A 340 -4.27 -5.46 -18.11
N GLY A 341 -4.77 -4.22 -18.09
CA GLY A 341 -5.77 -3.74 -17.15
C GLY A 341 -5.26 -3.32 -15.78
N PHE A 342 -3.95 -3.34 -15.52
CA PHE A 342 -3.41 -2.98 -14.20
C PHE A 342 -3.72 -1.53 -13.84
N LYS A 343 -3.92 -1.29 -12.54
CA LYS A 343 -3.79 0.05 -11.96
C LYS A 343 -2.31 0.40 -11.90
N VAL A 344 -1.92 1.54 -12.46
CA VAL A 344 -0.53 1.99 -12.47
C VAL A 344 -0.33 3.07 -11.43
N HIS A 345 0.42 2.73 -10.38
CA HIS A 345 0.82 3.65 -9.32
C HIS A 345 2.24 4.12 -9.60
N ALA A 346 2.40 5.36 -10.06
CA ALA A 346 3.70 5.92 -10.36
C ALA A 346 4.38 6.49 -9.11
N HIS A 347 5.69 6.33 -9.05
CA HIS A 347 6.55 6.97 -8.07
C HIS A 347 7.40 8.02 -8.78
N TRP A 348 7.15 9.29 -8.45
CA TRP A 348 7.80 10.46 -9.05
C TRP A 348 8.57 11.23 -7.98
N MET A 349 9.74 11.76 -8.35
CA MET A 349 10.64 12.42 -7.42
C MET A 349 11.05 13.81 -7.89
N ALA A 350 10.83 14.79 -7.03
CA ALA A 350 11.36 16.15 -7.18
C ALA A 350 12.80 16.24 -6.66
N ASN A 351 13.53 17.26 -7.09
CA ASN A 351 14.84 17.66 -6.58
C ASN A 351 15.92 16.58 -6.78
N LEU A 352 15.81 15.80 -7.85
CA LEU A 352 16.88 14.90 -8.27
C LEU A 352 18.10 15.68 -8.78
N TYR A 353 19.29 15.06 -8.78
CA TYR A 353 20.50 15.71 -9.27
C TYR A 353 20.37 16.09 -10.76
N GLY A 354 20.58 17.36 -11.08
CA GLY A 354 20.41 17.90 -12.45
C GLY A 354 19.04 18.51 -12.75
N SER A 355 18.09 18.43 -11.80
CA SER A 355 16.79 19.12 -11.88
C SER A 355 16.79 20.44 -11.10
N ASP A 356 15.73 21.21 -11.27
CA ASP A 356 15.39 22.45 -10.56
C ASP A 356 13.85 22.60 -10.46
N VAL A 357 13.38 23.65 -9.79
CA VAL A 357 11.95 23.86 -9.51
C VAL A 357 11.11 23.89 -10.79
N GLU A 358 11.57 24.58 -11.84
CA GLU A 358 10.81 24.71 -13.09
C GLU A 358 10.85 23.41 -13.89
N LYS A 359 12.01 22.75 -13.95
CA LYS A 359 12.14 21.43 -14.58
C LYS A 359 11.25 20.40 -13.90
N ASP A 360 11.18 20.39 -12.57
CA ASP A 360 10.32 19.46 -11.84
C ASP A 360 8.83 19.71 -12.10
N LYS A 361 8.40 20.98 -12.23
CA LYS A 361 7.01 21.29 -12.62
C LYS A 361 6.70 20.77 -14.02
N GLN A 362 7.56 21.04 -14.99
CA GLN A 362 7.40 20.57 -16.37
C GLN A 362 7.43 19.03 -16.47
N ASP A 363 8.35 18.38 -15.75
CA ASP A 363 8.44 16.92 -15.66
C ASP A 363 7.15 16.32 -15.09
N PHE A 364 6.59 16.94 -14.05
CA PHE A 364 5.33 16.51 -13.45
C PHE A 364 4.14 16.67 -14.40
N GLU A 365 4.04 17.80 -15.11
CA GLU A 365 3.00 18.02 -16.14
C GLU A 365 3.07 16.95 -17.24
N GLY A 366 4.28 16.52 -17.61
CA GLY A 366 4.51 15.43 -18.55
C GLY A 366 3.81 14.11 -18.19
N LEU A 367 3.56 13.83 -16.90
CA LEU A 367 2.84 12.63 -16.48
C LEU A 367 1.38 12.60 -16.98
N PHE A 368 0.81 13.76 -17.32
CA PHE A 368 -0.61 13.91 -17.66
C PHE A 368 -0.85 14.59 -19.01
N SER A 369 0.16 15.23 -19.60
CA SER A 369 0.08 15.76 -20.97
C SER A 369 0.48 14.73 -22.02
N ASP A 370 1.26 13.73 -21.63
CA ASP A 370 1.72 12.69 -22.52
C ASP A 370 0.83 11.43 -22.46
N PRO A 371 0.25 10.99 -23.60
CA PRO A 371 -0.68 9.87 -23.65
C PRO A 371 -0.10 8.51 -23.22
N ASP A 372 1.23 8.36 -23.13
CA ASP A 372 1.85 7.11 -22.67
C ASP A 372 1.84 6.92 -21.15
N PHE A 373 1.66 7.98 -20.34
CA PHE A 373 1.77 7.90 -18.89
C PHE A 373 0.41 7.85 -18.19
N HIS A 374 -0.22 8.99 -17.89
CA HIS A 374 -1.50 9.08 -17.19
C HIS A 374 -1.67 8.11 -16.00
N PRO A 375 -0.81 8.16 -14.97
CA PRO A 375 -0.89 7.22 -13.84
C PRO A 375 -2.22 7.33 -13.08
N ASP A 376 -2.67 6.21 -12.50
CA ASP A 376 -3.91 6.16 -11.70
C ASP A 376 -3.70 6.65 -10.26
N GLU A 377 -2.50 6.41 -9.73
CA GLU A 377 -2.09 6.86 -8.41
C GLU A 377 -0.65 7.38 -8.44
N LEU A 378 -0.32 8.25 -7.49
CA LEU A 378 1.01 8.84 -7.37
C LEU A 378 1.58 8.76 -5.94
N LYS A 379 2.88 8.47 -5.87
CA LYS A 379 3.76 8.73 -4.73
C LYS A 379 4.72 9.84 -5.16
N VAL A 380 4.60 11.01 -4.55
CA VAL A 380 5.41 12.20 -4.83
C VAL A 380 6.44 12.36 -3.73
N TYR A 381 7.70 12.01 -3.99
CA TYR A 381 8.77 12.04 -3.00
C TYR A 381 9.86 13.04 -3.39
N PRO A 382 9.97 14.17 -2.68
CA PRO A 382 11.16 15.01 -2.79
C PRO A 382 12.41 14.21 -2.41
N CYS A 383 13.51 14.42 -3.14
CA CYS A 383 14.78 13.80 -2.82
C CYS A 383 15.27 14.25 -1.43
N SER A 384 15.68 13.28 -0.61
CA SER A 384 16.26 13.52 0.73
C SER A 384 17.69 13.01 0.74
N LEU A 385 18.59 13.74 1.41
CA LEU A 385 19.97 13.31 1.57
C LEU A 385 20.08 12.29 2.70
N ILE A 386 20.52 11.08 2.37
CA ILE A 386 20.68 9.97 3.30
C ILE A 386 22.17 9.59 3.37
N GLY A 387 22.68 9.38 4.57
CA GLY A 387 24.13 9.21 4.81
C GLY A 387 24.76 8.03 4.08
N SER A 388 24.00 6.98 3.75
CA SER A 388 24.48 5.82 3.01
C SER A 388 24.39 5.96 1.48
N ALA A 389 23.77 7.03 0.97
CA ALA A 389 23.59 7.24 -0.46
C ALA A 389 24.78 7.97 -1.09
N GLU A 390 25.17 7.59 -2.33
CA GLU A 390 26.28 8.22 -3.07
C GLU A 390 26.06 9.74 -3.27
N LEU A 391 24.81 10.20 -3.23
CA LEU A 391 24.42 11.61 -3.29
C LEU A 391 25.16 12.47 -2.24
N MET A 392 25.62 11.89 -1.13
CA MET A 392 26.51 12.54 -0.16
C MET A 392 27.76 13.16 -0.79
N GLN A 393 28.37 12.51 -1.78
CA GLN A 393 29.55 13.05 -2.48
C GLN A 393 29.20 14.30 -3.29
N TYR A 394 28.02 14.32 -3.92
CA TYR A 394 27.55 15.45 -4.71
C TYR A 394 27.18 16.64 -3.83
N TYR A 395 26.56 16.37 -2.68
CA TYR A 395 26.29 17.38 -1.66
C TYR A 395 27.59 18.00 -1.12
N LYS A 396 28.57 17.18 -0.71
CA LYS A 396 29.86 17.68 -0.20
C LYS A 396 30.66 18.48 -1.23
N ALA A 397 30.53 18.13 -2.51
CA ALA A 397 31.13 18.88 -3.61
C ALA A 397 30.35 20.15 -3.98
N GLY A 398 29.24 20.47 -3.31
CA GLY A 398 28.38 21.62 -3.62
C GLY A 398 27.60 21.48 -4.94
N LYS A 399 27.54 20.28 -5.53
CA LYS A 399 26.90 20.01 -6.83
C LYS A 399 25.40 19.78 -6.73
N TRP A 400 24.90 19.43 -5.55
CA TRP A 400 23.48 19.21 -5.29
C TRP A 400 23.12 19.75 -3.91
N HIS A 401 21.97 20.40 -3.81
CA HIS A 401 21.40 20.86 -2.55
C HIS A 401 19.92 20.50 -2.50
N PRO A 402 19.40 20.17 -1.31
CA PRO A 402 17.97 20.01 -1.16
C PRO A 402 17.26 21.34 -1.41
N TYR A 403 16.04 21.29 -1.95
CA TYR A 403 15.20 22.49 -2.03
C TYR A 403 14.99 23.12 -0.66
N SER A 404 15.00 24.45 -0.66
CA SER A 404 14.49 25.24 0.45
C SER A 404 13.01 24.90 0.71
N ARG A 405 12.54 25.35 1.87
CA ARG A 405 11.15 25.15 2.28
C ARG A 405 10.17 25.78 1.28
N GLU A 406 10.53 26.95 0.76
CA GLU A 406 9.73 27.75 -0.15
C GLU A 406 9.65 27.09 -1.54
N GLU A 407 10.81 26.71 -2.10
CA GLU A 407 10.91 25.97 -3.37
C GLU A 407 10.14 24.65 -3.32
N LEU A 408 10.30 23.88 -2.23
CA LEU A 408 9.58 22.62 -2.09
C LEU A 408 8.06 22.84 -1.97
N ALA A 409 7.63 23.86 -1.22
CA ALA A 409 6.21 24.19 -1.12
C ALA A 409 5.63 24.62 -2.47
N GLU A 410 6.42 25.30 -3.30
CA GLU A 410 6.05 25.69 -4.65
C GLU A 410 5.86 24.50 -5.59
N VAL A 411 6.82 23.57 -5.65
CA VAL A 411 6.70 22.34 -6.45
C VAL A 411 5.49 21.52 -6.00
N LEU A 412 5.30 21.34 -4.69
CA LEU A 412 4.16 20.56 -4.20
C LEU A 412 2.81 21.27 -4.42
N ALA A 413 2.76 22.59 -4.32
CA ALA A 413 1.56 23.35 -4.66
C ALA A 413 1.19 23.15 -6.14
N HIS A 414 2.19 23.14 -7.03
CA HIS A 414 1.99 22.83 -8.44
C HIS A 414 1.48 21.39 -8.65
N VAL A 415 2.11 20.40 -8.00
CA VAL A 415 1.66 18.99 -8.02
C VAL A 415 0.17 18.86 -7.68
N PHE A 416 -0.30 19.50 -6.61
CA PHE A 416 -1.71 19.45 -6.22
C PHE A 416 -2.64 20.10 -7.26
N LYS A 417 -2.22 21.20 -7.89
CA LYS A 417 -2.99 21.91 -8.92
C LYS A 417 -3.06 21.13 -10.23
N ALA A 418 -1.96 20.51 -10.64
CA ALA A 418 -1.83 19.81 -11.91
C ALA A 418 -2.33 18.35 -11.88
N THR A 419 -2.56 17.77 -10.71
CA THR A 419 -3.06 16.39 -10.62
C THR A 419 -4.51 16.31 -11.09
N PRO A 420 -4.84 15.49 -12.10
CA PRO A 420 -6.20 15.37 -12.60
C PRO A 420 -7.09 14.60 -11.62
N GLU A 421 -8.38 14.84 -11.74
CA GLU A 421 -9.42 14.36 -10.82
C GLU A 421 -9.52 12.82 -10.73
N TYR A 422 -9.10 12.09 -11.77
CA TYR A 422 -9.05 10.62 -11.81
C TYR A 422 -7.81 10.02 -11.11
N CYS A 423 -6.80 10.84 -10.81
CA CYS A 423 -5.56 10.40 -10.20
C CYS A 423 -5.64 10.55 -8.68
N ARG A 424 -5.05 9.60 -7.95
CA ARG A 424 -4.98 9.62 -6.48
C ARG A 424 -3.59 9.97 -5.98
N LEU A 425 -3.45 11.06 -5.21
CA LEU A 425 -2.19 11.38 -4.52
C LEU A 425 -2.04 10.54 -3.24
N THR A 426 -1.73 9.25 -3.41
CA THR A 426 -1.63 8.26 -2.33
C THR A 426 -0.63 8.69 -1.26
N ARG A 427 0.48 9.32 -1.66
CA ARG A 427 1.46 9.87 -0.73
C ARG A 427 2.18 11.06 -1.32
N VAL A 428 2.31 12.11 -0.51
CA VAL A 428 3.11 13.30 -0.83
C VAL A 428 4.07 13.44 0.33
N ILE A 429 5.36 13.27 0.05
CA ILE A 429 6.48 13.10 0.99
C ILE A 429 6.51 11.72 1.66
N ARG A 430 7.71 11.12 1.64
CA ARG A 430 8.01 9.88 2.35
C ARG A 430 8.26 10.17 3.84
N ASP A 431 7.74 9.32 4.71
CA ASP A 431 8.03 9.40 6.15
C ASP A 431 9.35 8.65 6.35
N ILE A 432 10.46 9.34 6.11
CA ILE A 432 11.79 8.89 6.54
C ILE A 432 11.99 9.43 7.97
N PRO A 433 12.49 8.64 8.93
CA PRO A 433 12.87 9.16 10.24
C PRO A 433 13.81 10.36 10.11
N SER A 434 13.55 11.44 10.85
CA SER A 434 14.35 12.66 10.72
C SER A 434 15.81 12.47 11.10
N THR A 435 16.13 11.43 11.88
CA THR A 435 17.49 11.01 12.24
C THR A 435 18.27 10.40 11.08
N ASP A 436 17.58 9.86 10.08
CA ASP A 436 18.20 9.28 8.86
C ASP A 436 18.41 10.32 7.76
N ILE A 437 17.70 11.45 7.84
CA ILE A 437 17.83 12.56 6.89
C ILE A 437 19.00 13.43 7.33
N VAL A 438 20.11 13.35 6.57
CA VAL A 438 21.25 14.24 6.76
C VAL A 438 20.81 15.67 6.45
N GLU A 439 20.19 15.88 5.29
CA GLU A 439 19.65 17.18 4.88
C GLU A 439 18.44 17.06 3.93
N GLY A 440 17.61 18.12 3.88
CA GLY A 440 16.32 18.16 3.18
C GLY A 440 15.12 18.30 4.11
N ASN A 441 13.91 17.95 3.63
CA ASN A 441 12.70 18.10 4.44
C ASN A 441 12.65 17.10 5.61
N LYS A 442 12.82 17.61 6.84
CA LYS A 442 12.69 16.84 8.10
C LYS A 442 11.29 16.95 8.73
N LEU A 443 10.38 17.75 8.13
CA LEU A 443 9.03 17.98 8.67
C LEU A 443 8.06 16.87 8.25
N THR A 444 7.46 16.21 9.24
CA THR A 444 6.50 15.10 9.03
C THR A 444 5.09 15.57 8.63
N ASN A 445 4.80 16.88 8.74
CA ASN A 445 3.49 17.47 8.45
C ASN A 445 3.51 18.39 7.22
N PHE A 446 4.54 18.35 6.38
CA PHE A 446 4.72 19.32 5.29
C PHE A 446 3.57 19.31 4.26
N ARG A 447 3.00 18.13 3.96
CA ARG A 447 1.77 18.03 3.16
C ARG A 447 0.64 18.94 3.68
N GLN A 448 0.42 18.97 5.00
CA GLN A 448 -0.62 19.78 5.61
C GLN A 448 -0.33 21.28 5.51
N ILE A 449 0.95 21.65 5.50
CA ILE A 449 1.39 23.03 5.32
C ILE A 449 1.03 23.51 3.91
N VAL A 450 1.32 22.70 2.89
CA VAL A 450 1.00 23.01 1.48
C VAL A 450 -0.51 23.02 1.24
N GLU A 451 -1.24 22.02 1.74
CA GLU A 451 -2.71 21.98 1.64
C GLU A 451 -3.37 23.20 2.31
N LYS A 452 -2.83 23.68 3.45
CA LYS A 452 -3.31 24.90 4.09
C LYS A 452 -3.04 26.14 3.22
N LYS A 453 -1.83 26.26 2.65
CA LYS A 453 -1.48 27.37 1.75
C LYS A 453 -2.45 27.44 0.56
N LEU A 454 -2.68 26.31 -0.11
CA LEU A 454 -3.63 26.21 -1.23
C LEU A 454 -5.05 26.62 -0.82
N LYS A 455 -5.49 26.20 0.36
CA LYS A 455 -6.79 26.60 0.93
C LYS A 455 -6.86 28.12 1.15
N ASP A 456 -5.83 28.70 1.76
CA ASP A 456 -5.77 30.14 2.04
C ASP A 456 -5.74 30.97 0.73
N GLU A 457 -5.21 30.39 -0.36
CA GLU A 457 -5.26 30.93 -1.74
C GLU A 457 -6.58 30.64 -2.49
N GLY A 458 -7.52 29.92 -1.88
CA GLY A 458 -8.80 29.54 -2.51
C GLY A 458 -8.69 28.44 -3.58
N VAL A 459 -7.56 27.76 -3.70
CA VAL A 459 -7.30 26.75 -4.74
C VAL A 459 -7.94 25.41 -4.39
N VAL A 460 -8.94 24.99 -5.17
CA VAL A 460 -9.60 23.68 -5.06
C VAL A 460 -8.66 22.56 -5.49
N VAL A 461 -8.55 21.50 -4.67
CA VAL A 461 -7.80 20.29 -5.01
C VAL A 461 -8.78 19.20 -5.48
N THR A 462 -8.48 18.53 -6.59
CA THR A 462 -9.43 17.61 -7.24
C THR A 462 -9.00 16.15 -7.18
N ASP A 463 -7.77 15.84 -6.72
CA ASP A 463 -7.28 14.46 -6.63
C ASP A 463 -8.20 13.57 -5.77
N ILE A 464 -8.28 12.27 -6.10
CA ILE A 464 -9.20 11.34 -5.42
C ILE A 464 -9.04 11.38 -3.90
N ARG A 465 -7.80 11.44 -3.38
CA ARG A 465 -7.54 11.38 -1.94
C ARG A 465 -8.11 12.60 -1.22
N ALA A 466 -8.07 13.77 -1.86
CA ALA A 466 -8.62 14.99 -1.29
C ALA A 466 -10.14 14.89 -1.14
N ARG A 467 -10.82 14.20 -2.07
CA ARG A 467 -12.29 14.12 -2.18
C ARG A 467 -12.94 12.89 -1.52
N GLU A 468 -12.18 11.92 -1.01
CA GLU A 468 -12.75 10.68 -0.45
C GLU A 468 -13.79 10.99 0.64
N ILE A 469 -14.96 10.35 0.57
CA ILE A 469 -15.95 10.41 1.66
C ILE A 469 -15.27 9.95 2.96
N LYS A 470 -15.24 10.88 3.92
CA LYS A 470 -14.76 10.64 5.28
C LYS A 470 -15.96 10.28 6.16
N ASN A 471 -15.91 10.58 7.46
CA ASN A 471 -17.07 10.43 8.36
C ASN A 471 -18.12 11.52 8.10
N GLY A 472 -18.60 11.61 6.86
CA GLY A 472 -19.63 12.52 6.39
C GLY A 472 -20.92 11.77 6.13
N THR A 473 -22.05 12.44 6.35
CA THR A 473 -23.37 11.95 5.97
C THR A 473 -23.98 12.86 4.92
N PHE A 474 -24.86 12.33 4.08
CA PHE A 474 -25.52 13.06 3.01
C PHE A 474 -26.89 12.44 2.71
N ASP A 475 -27.71 13.16 1.95
CA ASP A 475 -28.98 12.69 1.43
C ASP A 475 -28.74 11.95 0.10
N PRO A 476 -29.21 10.70 -0.09
CA PRO A 476 -29.05 9.96 -1.34
C PRO A 476 -29.50 10.67 -2.61
N LYS A 477 -30.46 11.62 -2.51
CA LYS A 477 -30.92 12.39 -3.67
C LYS A 477 -29.87 13.36 -4.22
N ASP A 478 -28.86 13.68 -3.41
CA ASP A 478 -27.77 14.61 -3.76
C ASP A 478 -26.59 13.91 -4.45
N ILE A 479 -26.71 12.61 -4.72
CA ILE A 479 -25.70 11.85 -5.46
C ILE A 479 -25.76 12.22 -6.93
N GLU A 480 -24.62 12.64 -7.47
CA GLU A 480 -24.39 12.97 -8.86
C GLU A 480 -23.52 11.89 -9.52
N PHE A 481 -23.80 11.56 -10.77
CA PHE A 481 -22.96 10.70 -11.59
C PHE A 481 -22.14 11.56 -12.55
N LYS A 482 -20.82 11.36 -12.58
CA LYS A 482 -19.91 12.08 -13.47
C LYS A 482 -19.01 11.10 -14.22
N VAL A 483 -18.62 11.49 -15.43
CA VAL A 483 -17.70 10.74 -16.29
C VAL A 483 -16.58 11.66 -16.73
N ILE A 484 -15.33 11.22 -16.54
CA ILE A 484 -14.15 11.86 -17.12
C ILE A 484 -13.59 10.92 -18.17
N GLN A 485 -13.53 11.37 -19.42
CA GLN A 485 -12.87 10.66 -20.51
C GLN A 485 -11.49 11.27 -20.75
N TYR A 486 -10.49 10.44 -20.97
CA TYR A 486 -9.16 10.89 -21.40
C TYR A 486 -8.52 9.86 -22.33
N GLU A 487 -7.63 10.34 -23.19
CA GLU A 487 -6.96 9.51 -24.19
C GLU A 487 -5.61 9.04 -23.69
N THR A 488 -5.26 7.80 -24.02
CA THR A 488 -3.90 7.26 -23.87
C THR A 488 -3.44 6.71 -25.21
N SER A 489 -2.17 6.30 -25.29
CA SER A 489 -1.62 5.72 -26.51
C SER A 489 -2.21 4.37 -26.89
N VAL A 490 -2.83 3.65 -25.93
CA VAL A 490 -3.33 2.28 -26.14
C VAL A 490 -4.82 2.10 -25.92
N SER A 491 -5.47 3.09 -25.31
CA SER A 491 -6.89 3.02 -24.94
C SER A 491 -7.50 4.41 -24.81
N THR A 492 -8.81 4.48 -24.93
CA THR A 492 -9.62 5.56 -24.38
C THR A 492 -10.06 5.14 -22.98
N GLU A 493 -9.81 5.98 -21.98
CA GLU A 493 -10.10 5.68 -20.58
C GLU A 493 -11.32 6.48 -20.10
N TYR A 494 -12.19 5.80 -19.35
CA TYR A 494 -13.35 6.38 -18.71
C TYR A 494 -13.24 6.21 -17.20
N PHE A 495 -13.22 7.33 -16.48
CA PHE A 495 -13.34 7.38 -15.03
C PHE A 495 -14.79 7.71 -14.66
N LEU A 496 -15.54 6.68 -14.29
CA LEU A 496 -16.94 6.78 -13.88
C LEU A 496 -16.99 6.99 -12.38
N GLN A 497 -17.73 7.97 -11.88
CA GLN A 497 -17.76 8.25 -10.45
C GLN A 497 -19.13 8.72 -9.96
N TYR A 498 -19.46 8.32 -8.74
CA TYR A 498 -20.55 8.89 -7.96
C TYR A 498 -19.97 9.86 -6.94
N VAL A 499 -20.47 11.09 -6.95
CA VAL A 499 -20.03 12.18 -6.07
C VAL A 499 -21.22 12.85 -5.39
N VAL A 500 -20.96 13.65 -4.36
CA VAL A 500 -21.94 14.55 -3.73
C VAL A 500 -21.27 15.90 -3.56
N PRO A 501 -21.92 17.03 -3.89
CA PRO A 501 -21.36 18.35 -3.64
C PRO A 501 -20.93 18.51 -2.17
N GLU A 502 -19.72 19.00 -1.89
CA GLU A 502 -19.14 19.02 -0.53
C GLU A 502 -20.04 19.78 0.45
N LYS A 503 -20.60 20.90 0.00
CA LYS A 503 -21.56 21.74 0.75
C LYS A 503 -22.82 20.99 1.23
N LYS A 504 -23.13 19.84 0.64
CA LYS A 504 -24.28 18.99 1.01
C LYS A 504 -23.88 17.82 1.92
N VAL A 505 -22.59 17.66 2.23
CA VAL A 505 -22.08 16.64 3.15
C VAL A 505 -21.95 17.22 4.56
N ARG A 506 -22.51 16.51 5.54
CA ARG A 506 -22.41 16.85 6.96
C ARG A 506 -21.31 16.04 7.63
N PHE A 507 -20.17 16.65 7.92
CA PHE A 507 -19.05 15.97 8.58
C PHE A 507 -19.15 16.01 10.12
N VAL A 508 -18.81 14.90 10.78
CA VAL A 508 -18.77 14.79 12.26
C VAL A 508 -17.68 15.67 12.89
N GLN A 509 -16.61 15.98 12.14
CA GLN A 509 -15.56 16.92 12.55
C GLN A 509 -15.48 18.03 11.52
N LYS A 510 -15.45 19.31 11.95
CA LYS A 510 -15.23 20.49 11.09
C LYS A 510 -13.82 20.47 10.49
N ARG A 511 -13.61 19.61 9.51
CA ARG A 511 -12.55 19.75 8.51
C ARG A 511 -13.27 19.81 7.17
N GLN A 512 -13.66 21.03 6.77
CA GLN A 512 -14.04 21.28 5.38
C GLN A 512 -12.92 20.76 4.50
N GLN A 513 -13.29 19.88 3.59
CA GLN A 513 -12.40 19.47 2.51
C GLN A 513 -12.45 20.63 1.52
N HIS A 514 -11.30 21.18 1.13
CA HIS A 514 -11.28 22.31 0.20
C HIS A 514 -11.41 21.77 -1.23
N THR A 515 -12.60 21.24 -1.50
CA THR A 515 -12.98 20.42 -2.65
C THR A 515 -14.41 20.77 -3.07
N ASP A 516 -14.74 20.73 -4.36
CA ASP A 516 -16.11 21.04 -4.82
C ASP A 516 -17.11 19.92 -4.51
N ASP A 517 -16.65 18.67 -4.59
CA ASP A 517 -17.44 17.47 -4.33
C ASP A 517 -16.65 16.40 -3.57
N ILE A 518 -17.39 15.38 -3.14
CA ILE A 518 -16.94 14.27 -2.33
C ILE A 518 -17.26 12.97 -3.06
N ILE A 519 -16.25 12.16 -3.32
CA ILE A 519 -16.38 10.90 -4.06
C ILE A 519 -16.87 9.77 -3.16
N LEU A 520 -17.89 9.05 -3.63
CA LEU A 520 -18.53 7.93 -2.94
C LEU A 520 -18.10 6.57 -3.49
N GLY A 521 -17.76 6.53 -4.77
CA GLY A 521 -17.25 5.35 -5.45
C GLY A 521 -16.98 5.65 -6.91
N PHE A 522 -16.12 4.85 -7.53
CA PHE A 522 -15.69 5.03 -8.90
C PHE A 522 -15.33 3.70 -9.59
N LEU A 523 -15.27 3.76 -10.91
CA LEU A 523 -14.84 2.68 -11.78
C LEU A 523 -13.87 3.23 -12.85
N ARG A 524 -12.79 2.50 -13.10
CA ARG A 524 -11.86 2.76 -14.22
C ARG A 524 -12.15 1.77 -15.34
N LEU A 525 -12.62 2.27 -16.49
CA LEU A 525 -12.91 1.48 -17.69
C LEU A 525 -11.91 1.87 -18.79
N SER A 526 -11.32 0.86 -19.40
CA SER A 526 -10.43 1.00 -20.55
C SER A 526 -11.13 0.45 -21.79
N ILE A 527 -11.13 1.26 -22.85
CA ILE A 527 -11.56 0.89 -24.20
C ILE A 527 -10.29 0.76 -25.06
N PRO A 528 -9.78 -0.47 -25.27
CA PRO A 528 -8.54 -0.68 -26.04
C PRO A 528 -8.65 -0.18 -27.49
N LYS A 529 -7.57 0.40 -28.01
CA LYS A 529 -7.46 0.87 -29.41
C LYS A 529 -6.73 -0.11 -30.32
N GLU A 530 -6.01 -1.06 -29.73
CA GLU A 530 -5.19 -2.04 -30.42
C GLU A 530 -5.48 -3.45 -29.88
N LYS A 531 -5.12 -4.46 -30.67
CA LYS A 531 -5.27 -5.86 -30.25
C LYS A 531 -4.43 -6.11 -28.99
N ASN A 532 -5.02 -6.79 -28.02
CA ASN A 532 -4.35 -7.15 -26.78
C ASN A 532 -3.36 -8.31 -27.00
N PHE A 533 -2.20 -8.27 -26.35
CA PHE A 533 -1.23 -9.38 -26.35
C PHE A 533 -1.67 -10.54 -25.45
N ILE A 534 -2.65 -10.33 -24.57
CA ILE A 534 -3.31 -11.37 -23.78
C ILE A 534 -4.56 -11.83 -24.53
N GLU A 535 -4.55 -13.08 -25.00
CA GLU A 535 -5.64 -13.65 -25.81
C GLU A 535 -7.02 -13.55 -25.13
N GLU A 536 -7.07 -13.79 -23.81
CA GLU A 536 -8.29 -13.70 -22.98
C GLU A 536 -8.96 -12.31 -23.01
N LEU A 537 -8.20 -11.26 -23.30
CA LEU A 537 -8.67 -9.87 -23.37
C LEU A 537 -9.00 -9.42 -24.81
N THR A 538 -8.94 -10.32 -25.79
CA THR A 538 -9.31 -10.00 -27.18
C THR A 538 -10.79 -9.63 -27.27
N ASP A 539 -11.10 -8.52 -27.95
CA ASP A 539 -12.43 -7.93 -28.09
C ASP A 539 -13.14 -7.64 -26.76
N ALA A 540 -12.38 -7.41 -25.69
CA ALA A 540 -12.89 -7.05 -24.37
C ALA A 540 -12.57 -5.60 -24.00
N ALA A 541 -13.59 -4.88 -23.53
CA ALA A 541 -13.38 -3.69 -22.72
C ALA A 541 -12.93 -4.12 -21.32
N ILE A 542 -12.12 -3.32 -20.65
CA ILE A 542 -11.43 -3.77 -19.42
C ILE A 542 -11.79 -2.86 -18.24
N VAL A 543 -12.44 -3.42 -17.22
CA VAL A 543 -12.61 -2.78 -15.92
C VAL A 543 -11.33 -2.99 -15.11
N ARG A 544 -10.61 -1.88 -14.91
CA ARG A 544 -9.31 -1.82 -14.23
C ARG A 544 -9.44 -1.64 -12.72
N GLU A 545 -10.53 -1.02 -12.28
CA GLU A 545 -10.83 -0.81 -10.87
C GLU A 545 -12.32 -0.63 -10.64
N VAL A 546 -12.84 -1.20 -9.55
CA VAL A 546 -14.11 -0.77 -8.94
C VAL A 546 -13.84 -0.49 -7.47
N HIS A 547 -14.13 0.72 -7.02
CA HIS A 547 -13.95 1.12 -5.63
C HIS A 547 -15.21 1.80 -5.12
N VAL A 548 -15.73 1.34 -3.97
CA VAL A 548 -16.86 1.98 -3.29
C VAL A 548 -16.47 2.18 -1.83
N TYR A 549 -16.55 3.41 -1.34
CA TYR A 549 -16.20 3.74 0.03
C TYR A 549 -17.30 3.21 0.99
N GLY A 550 -16.89 2.50 2.04
CA GLY A 550 -17.75 1.63 2.86
C GLY A 550 -18.62 2.36 3.90
N SER A 551 -18.52 3.69 3.97
CA SER A 551 -19.19 4.55 4.96
C SER A 551 -20.34 5.37 4.36
N VAL A 552 -20.97 4.90 3.29
CA VAL A 552 -22.18 5.54 2.77
C VAL A 552 -23.37 5.24 3.69
N VAL A 553 -23.47 6.01 4.78
CA VAL A 553 -24.65 6.01 5.65
C VAL A 553 -25.55 7.14 5.19
N ALA A 554 -26.54 6.78 4.37
CA ALA A 554 -27.64 7.66 4.02
C ALA A 554 -28.45 8.01 5.27
N VAL A 555 -28.76 9.30 5.48
CA VAL A 555 -29.69 9.71 6.54
C VAL A 555 -31.11 9.61 6.00
N GLY A 556 -31.88 8.63 6.47
CA GLY A 556 -33.30 8.49 6.14
C GLY A 556 -33.90 7.12 6.50
N LYS A 557 -34.77 7.12 7.52
CA LYS A 557 -35.58 6.03 8.15
C LYS A 557 -34.86 5.09 9.14
N ASP A 558 -35.28 5.26 10.40
CA ASP A 558 -34.99 4.51 11.64
C ASP A 558 -33.54 4.10 11.95
N SER A 559 -33.04 4.64 13.06
CA SER A 559 -31.74 4.38 13.71
C SER A 559 -31.56 2.95 14.25
N SER A 560 -32.47 2.03 13.93
CA SER A 560 -32.40 0.59 14.20
C SER A 560 -32.08 -0.24 12.95
N SER A 561 -32.02 0.37 11.76
CA SER A 561 -31.80 -0.33 10.49
C SER A 561 -30.31 -0.45 10.13
N LYS A 562 -29.92 -1.61 9.60
CA LYS A 562 -28.55 -1.88 9.10
C LYS A 562 -28.19 -0.87 7.99
N PRO A 563 -26.94 -0.42 7.87
CA PRO A 563 -26.50 0.46 6.78
C PRO A 563 -26.95 -0.09 5.42
N GLN A 564 -27.72 0.69 4.65
CA GLN A 564 -28.15 0.29 3.32
C GLN A 564 -26.99 0.37 2.33
N HIS A 565 -26.68 -0.73 1.64
CA HIS A 565 -25.78 -0.69 0.48
C HIS A 565 -26.50 -0.02 -0.70
N LEU A 566 -26.10 1.20 -1.08
CA LEU A 566 -26.70 1.97 -2.19
C LEU A 566 -26.55 1.33 -3.60
N GLY A 567 -25.92 0.15 -3.70
CA GLY A 567 -25.74 -0.55 -4.97
C GLY A 567 -24.82 0.17 -5.97
N LEU A 568 -24.05 1.19 -5.55
CA LEU A 568 -23.21 2.01 -6.44
C LEU A 568 -22.27 1.18 -7.30
N GLY A 569 -21.62 0.15 -6.74
CA GLY A 569 -20.73 -0.73 -7.49
C GLY A 569 -21.43 -1.50 -8.62
N LYS A 570 -22.69 -1.90 -8.43
CA LYS A 570 -23.49 -2.52 -9.50
C LYS A 570 -23.79 -1.49 -10.60
N LYS A 571 -24.28 -0.30 -10.21
CA LYS A 571 -24.62 0.76 -11.17
C LYS A 571 -23.40 1.21 -12.00
N LEU A 572 -22.21 1.26 -11.39
CA LEU A 572 -20.96 1.53 -12.11
C LEU A 572 -20.65 0.46 -13.16
N LEU A 573 -20.84 -0.82 -12.83
CA LEU A 573 -20.65 -1.93 -13.78
C LEU A 573 -21.69 -1.93 -14.91
N ASP A 574 -22.94 -1.60 -14.59
CA ASP A 574 -24.02 -1.49 -15.58
C ASP A 574 -23.69 -0.37 -16.59
N GLU A 575 -23.18 0.77 -16.10
CA GLU A 575 -22.75 1.87 -16.96
C GLU A 575 -21.49 1.55 -17.77
N ALA A 576 -20.52 0.83 -17.17
CA ALA A 576 -19.35 0.35 -17.89
C ALA A 576 -19.74 -0.61 -19.04
N THR A 577 -20.72 -1.48 -18.80
CA THR A 577 -21.30 -2.36 -19.83
C THR A 577 -21.89 -1.53 -20.97
N ARG A 578 -22.72 -0.53 -20.63
CA ARG A 578 -23.35 0.36 -21.63
C ARG A 578 -22.32 1.07 -22.52
N ILE A 579 -21.29 1.68 -21.92
CA ILE A 579 -20.22 2.38 -22.65
C ILE A 579 -19.44 1.39 -23.54
N SER A 580 -19.16 0.19 -23.02
CA SER A 580 -18.41 -0.84 -23.76
C SER A 580 -19.18 -1.33 -24.99
N THR A 581 -20.49 -1.61 -24.85
CA THR A 581 -21.35 -2.00 -25.97
C THR A 581 -21.45 -0.88 -27.02
N GLN A 582 -21.55 0.38 -26.60
CA GLN A 582 -21.56 1.53 -27.51
C GLN A 582 -20.25 1.68 -28.30
N ASN A 583 -19.12 1.25 -27.73
CA ASN A 583 -17.83 1.21 -28.40
C ASN A 583 -17.60 -0.11 -29.19
N GLY A 584 -18.62 -0.93 -29.38
CA GLY A 584 -18.56 -2.13 -30.22
C GLY A 584 -17.92 -3.36 -29.57
N PHE A 585 -17.62 -3.31 -28.27
CA PHE A 585 -17.08 -4.45 -27.54
C PHE A 585 -18.16 -5.46 -27.22
N LYS A 586 -17.83 -6.75 -27.32
CA LYS A 586 -18.75 -7.86 -27.05
C LYS A 586 -18.55 -8.46 -25.65
N LYS A 587 -17.41 -8.15 -25.02
CA LYS A 587 -17.02 -8.68 -23.72
C LYS A 587 -16.61 -7.55 -22.79
N LEU A 588 -16.86 -7.77 -21.51
CA LEU A 588 -16.31 -6.98 -20.41
C LEU A 588 -15.41 -7.88 -19.56
N ALA A 589 -14.14 -7.54 -19.48
CA ALA A 589 -13.16 -8.20 -18.63
C ALA A 589 -12.92 -7.37 -17.35
N VAL A 590 -12.60 -8.04 -16.25
CA VAL A 590 -12.26 -7.41 -14.98
C VAL A 590 -10.95 -7.98 -14.45
N ILE A 591 -10.03 -7.10 -14.05
CA ILE A 591 -8.81 -7.46 -13.32
C ILE A 591 -9.10 -7.70 -11.83
N SER A 592 -9.91 -8.71 -11.53
CA SER A 592 -10.36 -8.95 -10.15
C SER A 592 -9.21 -9.44 -9.26
N GLY A 593 -9.21 -8.95 -8.01
CA GLY A 593 -8.40 -9.55 -6.95
C GLY A 593 -8.97 -10.92 -6.58
N ILE A 594 -8.12 -11.86 -6.18
CA ILE A 594 -8.50 -13.25 -5.87
C ILE A 594 -9.71 -13.30 -4.92
N GLY A 595 -9.63 -12.60 -3.79
CA GLY A 595 -10.68 -12.50 -2.79
C GLY A 595 -11.94 -11.73 -3.20
N THR A 596 -11.99 -11.19 -4.43
CA THR A 596 -13.16 -10.52 -5.00
C THR A 596 -13.84 -11.32 -6.10
N ARG A 597 -13.30 -12.47 -6.52
CA ARG A 597 -13.85 -13.23 -7.65
C ARG A 597 -15.32 -13.59 -7.47
N GLU A 598 -15.72 -13.99 -6.27
CA GLU A 598 -17.11 -14.32 -5.95
C GLU A 598 -18.09 -13.16 -6.16
N TYR A 599 -17.64 -11.92 -5.92
CA TYR A 599 -18.44 -10.72 -6.16
C TYR A 599 -18.85 -10.57 -7.63
N TYR A 600 -17.95 -10.90 -8.55
CA TYR A 600 -18.18 -10.81 -9.98
C TYR A 600 -18.91 -12.05 -10.53
N ARG A 601 -18.66 -13.25 -9.99
CA ARG A 601 -19.43 -14.47 -10.33
C ARG A 601 -20.93 -14.27 -10.10
N MET A 602 -21.30 -13.70 -8.95
CA MET A 602 -22.68 -13.33 -8.63
C MET A 602 -23.30 -12.29 -9.59
N ARG A 603 -22.50 -11.66 -10.46
CA ARG A 603 -22.93 -10.64 -11.45
C ARG A 603 -22.84 -11.13 -12.90
N GLY A 604 -22.66 -12.44 -13.08
CA GLY A 604 -22.63 -13.09 -14.39
C GLY A 604 -21.26 -13.09 -15.07
N PHE A 605 -20.20 -12.71 -14.38
CA PHE A 605 -18.84 -12.93 -14.88
C PHE A 605 -18.44 -14.40 -14.67
N LYS A 606 -17.73 -14.96 -15.63
CA LYS A 606 -17.11 -16.28 -15.57
C LYS A 606 -15.61 -16.12 -15.39
N ASP A 607 -14.97 -17.08 -14.75
CA ASP A 607 -13.51 -17.09 -14.64
C ASP A 607 -12.91 -17.56 -15.97
N GLY A 608 -11.95 -16.80 -16.50
CA GLY A 608 -10.99 -17.35 -17.45
C GLY A 608 -9.67 -17.63 -16.73
N ASN A 609 -8.56 -17.60 -17.48
CA ASN A 609 -7.25 -17.98 -16.95
C ASN A 609 -6.72 -16.95 -15.93
N LEU A 610 -6.77 -15.66 -16.28
CA LEU A 610 -6.20 -14.57 -15.48
C LEU A 610 -7.23 -13.52 -15.09
N TYR A 611 -8.37 -13.45 -15.79
CA TYR A 611 -9.40 -12.43 -15.62
C TYR A 611 -10.77 -13.05 -15.35
N GLN A 612 -11.73 -12.21 -15.03
CA GLN A 612 -13.15 -12.58 -15.06
C GLN A 612 -13.82 -11.85 -16.20
N VAL A 613 -14.55 -12.59 -17.03
CA VAL A 613 -15.11 -12.10 -18.29
C VAL A 613 -16.61 -12.31 -18.32
N LYS A 614 -17.33 -11.34 -18.88
CA LYS A 614 -18.77 -11.39 -19.10
C LYS A 614 -19.08 -11.00 -20.54
N ASP A 615 -19.86 -11.81 -21.22
CA ASP A 615 -20.44 -11.46 -22.52
C ASP A 615 -21.54 -10.39 -22.30
N MET A 616 -21.58 -9.36 -23.16
CA MET A 616 -22.45 -8.19 -23.02
C MET A 616 -23.66 -8.22 -23.95
#